data_AF-A0AAN6E887-F1
#
_entry.id   AF-A0AAN6E887-F1
#
_cell.length_a   1.000
_cell.length_b   1.000
_cell.length_c   1.000
_cell.angle_alpha   90.00
_cell.angle_beta   90.00
_cell.angle_gamma   90.00
#
_symmetry.space_group_name_H-M   'P 1'
#
loop_
_entity.id
_entity.type
_entity.pdbx_description
1 polymer ?
#
loop_
_entity_poly.entity_id
_entity_poly.type
_entity_poly.pdbx_seq_one_letter_code
_entity_poly.pdbx_strand_id
1 'polypeptide(L)'
;ENNSAGPAQKAHMFTVQYSEKEKRERKYECEHCKKRFSRPSSLTSHVYTHTGERPFACDHPGCTKRFSVLSNLRRHYKVHNNRNLRRRS
;
A
#
# COMPACT_ATOMS: atom_id res chain seq x y z
N GLU A 1 15.41 -28.70 -20.58
CA GLU A 1 15.35 -27.84 -21.79
C GLU A 1 14.81 -26.48 -21.41
N ASN A 2 15.55 -25.42 -21.78
CA ASN A 2 15.12 -24.04 -22.05
C ASN A 2 14.62 -23.19 -20.85
N ASN A 3 15.52 -22.40 -20.23
CA ASN A 3 15.80 -20.98 -20.51
C ASN A 3 14.71 -19.98 -20.07
N SER A 4 15.05 -19.16 -19.06
CA SER A 4 15.02 -17.67 -19.09
C SER A 4 14.67 -17.09 -17.72
N ALA A 5 15.69 -16.72 -16.94
CA ALA A 5 15.52 -15.80 -15.81
C ALA A 5 16.52 -14.66 -16.00
N GLY A 6 16.00 -13.45 -16.23
CA GLY A 6 16.76 -12.25 -16.56
C GLY A 6 17.68 -11.75 -15.43
N PRO A 7 18.50 -10.73 -15.70
CA PRO A 7 19.60 -10.35 -14.83
C PRO A 7 19.09 -9.62 -13.58
N ALA A 8 19.17 -10.30 -12.42
CA ALA A 8 19.08 -9.65 -11.12
C ALA A 8 20.37 -8.86 -10.87
N GLN A 9 20.36 -7.56 -11.21
CA GLN A 9 21.51 -6.69 -11.00
C GLN A 9 21.70 -6.43 -9.50
N LYS A 10 22.83 -6.93 -8.97
CA LYS A 10 23.35 -6.70 -7.62
C LYS A 10 23.53 -5.21 -7.36
N ALA A 11 22.81 -4.66 -6.38
CA ALA A 11 23.13 -3.35 -5.82
C ALA A 11 24.18 -3.51 -4.71
N HIS A 12 25.37 -3.02 -5.01
CA HIS A 12 26.55 -2.94 -4.16
C HIS A 12 26.25 -2.16 -2.86
N MET A 13 26.29 -2.85 -1.71
CA MET A 13 26.15 -2.23 -0.38
C MET A 13 27.47 -1.57 0.04
N PHE A 14 27.74 -0.34 -0.41
CA PHE A 14 28.87 0.44 0.08
C PHE A 14 28.53 1.08 1.43
N THR A 15 29.33 0.76 2.44
CA THR A 15 29.22 1.21 3.83
C THR A 15 29.53 2.70 3.97
N VAL A 16 28.64 3.47 4.60
CA VAL A 16 29.01 4.75 5.22
C VAL A 16 28.43 4.82 6.63
N GLN A 17 29.33 4.92 7.60
CA GLN A 17 29.08 5.16 9.02
C GLN A 17 28.48 6.57 9.24
N TYR A 18 27.14 6.67 9.31
CA TYR A 18 26.44 7.88 9.79
C TYR A 18 25.39 7.44 10.82
N SER A 19 25.70 7.69 12.09
CA SER A 19 24.81 7.72 13.26
C SER A 19 23.44 7.03 13.12
N GLU A 20 23.41 5.74 13.50
CA GLU A 20 22.26 4.79 13.43
C GLU A 20 20.96 5.22 14.16
N LYS A 21 20.93 6.36 14.86
CA LYS A 21 19.81 6.74 15.74
C LYS A 21 18.77 7.69 15.10
N GLU A 22 19.16 8.54 14.15
CA GLU A 22 18.21 9.44 13.44
C GLU A 22 17.60 8.82 12.17
N LYS A 23 18.26 7.79 11.63
CA LYS A 23 17.86 7.15 10.37
C LYS A 23 16.57 6.34 10.47
N ARG A 24 16.04 6.07 11.68
CA ARG A 24 14.96 5.10 11.90
C ARG A 24 13.53 5.66 11.79
N GLU A 25 13.36 6.97 11.89
CA GLU A 25 12.02 7.57 12.01
C GLU A 25 11.30 7.78 10.66
N ARG A 26 12.02 7.96 9.54
CA ARG A 26 11.42 8.20 8.22
C ARG A 26 12.29 7.71 7.04
N LYS A 27 12.51 6.39 6.94
CA LYS A 27 13.33 5.78 5.86
C LYS A 27 12.66 5.74 4.49
N TYR A 28 11.34 5.77 4.44
CA TYR A 28 10.60 5.49 3.22
C TYR A 28 10.21 6.80 2.53
N GLU A 29 10.93 7.20 1.48
CA GLU A 29 10.68 8.42 0.72
C GLU A 29 9.82 8.15 -0.51
N CYS A 30 8.87 9.04 -0.79
CA CYS A 30 8.11 9.04 -2.03
C CYS A 30 8.91 9.69 -3.16
N GLU A 31 9.10 8.98 -4.25
CA GLU A 31 9.86 9.49 -5.40
C GLU A 31 9.16 10.64 -6.11
N HIS A 32 7.82 10.69 -6.10
CA HIS A 32 7.03 11.74 -6.77
C HIS A 32 7.05 13.09 -6.04
N CYS A 33 7.11 13.11 -4.71
CA CYS A 33 6.98 14.36 -3.93
C CYS A 33 7.96 14.47 -2.76
N LYS A 34 8.94 13.57 -2.67
CA LYS A 34 9.99 13.53 -1.64
C LYS A 34 9.48 13.47 -0.19
N LYS A 35 8.21 13.13 0.00
CA LYS A 35 7.60 12.98 1.32
C LYS A 35 8.08 11.70 1.99
N ARG A 36 8.49 11.80 3.26
CA ARG A 36 9.07 10.68 4.01
C ARG A 36 8.08 10.07 5.00
N PHE A 37 8.07 8.75 5.07
CA PHE A 37 7.19 7.93 5.90
C PHE A 37 8.00 7.02 6.82
N SER A 38 7.44 6.72 7.99
CA SER A 38 8.03 5.82 8.98
C SER A 38 7.81 4.34 8.65
N ARG A 39 6.85 4.03 7.77
CA ARG A 39 6.43 2.67 7.43
C ARG A 39 6.33 2.50 5.91
N PRO A 40 6.72 1.33 5.36
CA PRO A 40 6.63 1.08 3.93
C PRO A 40 5.18 1.05 3.46
N SER A 41 4.27 0.47 4.24
CA SER A 41 2.84 0.42 3.91
C SER A 41 2.20 1.81 3.78
N SER A 42 2.66 2.79 4.57
CA SER A 42 2.22 4.18 4.46
C SER A 42 2.74 4.85 3.19
N LEU A 43 3.99 4.56 2.81
CA LEU A 43 4.56 5.02 1.54
C LEU A 43 3.80 4.41 0.35
N THR A 44 3.62 3.09 0.31
CA THR A 44 2.89 2.42 -0.79
C THR A 44 1.47 2.97 -0.94
N SER A 45 0.75 3.12 0.18
CA SER A 45 -0.59 3.72 0.20
C SER A 45 -0.61 5.15 -0.32
N HIS A 46 0.46 5.90 -0.07
CA HIS A 46 0.63 7.26 -0.56
C HIS A 46 0.98 7.31 -2.05
N VAL A 47 1.78 6.37 -2.57
CA VAL A 47 2.08 6.31 -4.02
C VAL A 47 0.81 6.18 -4.84
N TYR A 48 -0.19 5.41 -4.36
CA TYR A 48 -1.51 5.33 -5.00
C TYR A 48 -2.25 6.66 -5.11
N THR A 49 -1.89 7.69 -4.33
CA THR A 49 -2.48 9.03 -4.49
C THR A 49 -1.90 9.79 -5.69
N HIS A 50 -0.69 9.42 -6.13
CA HIS A 50 -0.07 9.97 -7.34
C HIS A 50 -0.52 9.23 -8.59
N THR A 51 -0.59 7.90 -8.54
CA THR A 51 -1.00 7.08 -9.69
C THR A 51 -2.51 7.02 -9.88
N GLY A 52 -3.29 7.37 -8.85
CA GLY A 52 -4.74 7.23 -8.86
C GLY A 52 -5.23 5.78 -8.75
N GLU A 53 -4.31 4.82 -8.61
CA GLU A 53 -4.66 3.41 -8.52
C GLU A 53 -5.40 3.10 -7.21
N ARG A 54 -6.45 2.29 -7.33
CA ARG A 54 -7.25 1.83 -6.20
C ARG A 54 -7.42 0.31 -6.28
N PRO A 55 -6.39 -0.44 -5.86
CA PRO A 55 -6.39 -1.90 -5.99
C PRO A 55 -7.47 -2.58 -5.14
N PHE A 56 -7.93 -1.94 -4.07
CA PHE A 56 -8.90 -2.53 -3.15
C PHE A 56 -10.33 -2.14 -3.53
N ALA A 57 -11.02 -3.00 -4.28
CA ALA A 57 -12.44 -2.83 -4.60
C ALA A 57 -13.34 -3.43 -3.50
N CYS A 58 -14.52 -2.84 -3.30
CA CYS A 58 -15.58 -3.45 -2.51
C CYS A 58 -16.31 -4.50 -3.36
N ASP A 59 -16.44 -5.71 -2.85
CA ASP A 59 -17.18 -6.82 -3.47
C ASP A 59 -18.67 -6.85 -3.09
N HIS A 60 -19.15 -5.88 -2.30
CA HIS A 60 -20.54 -5.84 -1.90
C HIS A 60 -21.44 -5.55 -3.12
N PRO A 61 -22.50 -6.34 -3.34
CA PRO A 61 -23.38 -6.17 -4.50
C PRO A 61 -23.95 -4.75 -4.57
N GLY A 62 -23.88 -4.13 -5.74
CA GLY A 62 -24.30 -2.73 -5.95
C GLY A 62 -23.34 -1.67 -5.40
N CYS A 63 -22.20 -2.07 -4.81
CA CYS A 63 -21.16 -1.14 -4.39
C CYS A 63 -20.01 -1.10 -5.41
N THR A 64 -19.72 0.09 -5.92
CA THR A 64 -18.61 0.31 -6.89
C THR A 64 -17.41 1.03 -6.24
N LYS A 65 -17.39 1.12 -4.90
CA LYS A 65 -16.35 1.87 -4.19
C LYS A 65 -15.01 1.13 -4.21
N ARG A 66 -13.94 1.88 -4.51
CA ARG A 66 -12.55 1.42 -4.50
C ARG A 66 -11.69 2.28 -3.57
N PHE A 67 -10.67 1.67 -2.98
CA PHE A 67 -9.79 2.27 -1.99
C PHE A 67 -8.33 2.02 -2.34
N SER A 68 -7.46 2.94 -1.93
CA SER A 68 -6.00 2.80 -2.01
C SER A 68 -5.41 2.06 -0.80
N VAL A 69 -6.20 1.87 0.27
CA VAL A 69 -5.74 1.25 1.53
C VAL A 69 -6.72 0.22 2.03
N LEU A 70 -6.22 -0.96 2.40
CA LEU A 70 -7.03 -2.08 2.90
C LEU A 70 -7.80 -1.75 4.19
N SER A 71 -7.21 -0.98 5.11
CA SER A 71 -7.88 -0.57 6.35
C SER A 71 -9.12 0.29 6.08
N ASN A 72 -9.08 1.13 5.04
CA ASN A 72 -10.23 1.92 4.61
C ASN A 72 -11.33 1.05 4.02
N LEU A 73 -10.97 0.06 3.19
CA LEU A 73 -11.92 -0.92 2.68
C LEU A 73 -12.58 -1.72 3.82
N ARG A 74 -11.81 -2.25 4.78
CA ARG A 74 -12.35 -2.97 5.95
C ARG A 74 -13.31 -2.12 6.78
N ARG A 75 -12.98 -0.84 6.99
CA ARG A 75 -13.88 0.10 7.67
C ARG A 75 -15.15 0.33 6.85
N HIS A 76 -15.03 0.50 5.54
CA HIS A 76 -16.17 0.65 4.65
C HIS A 76 -17.10 -0.56 4.66
N TYR A 77 -16.57 -1.78 4.70
CA TYR A 77 -17.37 -3.01 4.78
C TYR A 77 -18.34 -3.05 5.96
N LYS A 78 -18.01 -2.39 7.08
CA LYS A 78 -18.91 -2.30 8.23
C LYS A 78 -20.20 -1.54 7.90
N VAL A 79 -20.17 -0.60 6.96
CA VAL A 79 -21.37 0.13 6.50
C VAL A 79 -22.37 -0.82 5.86
N HIS A 80 -21.89 -1.84 5.15
CA HIS A 80 -22.74 -2.87 4.54
C HIS A 80 -23.24 -3.88 5.58
N ASN A 81 -22.37 -4.31 6.49
CA ASN A 81 -22.74 -5.26 7.54
C ASN A 81 -23.76 -4.70 8.55
N ASN A 82 -23.75 -3.38 8.80
CA ASN A 82 -24.75 -2.73 9.67
C ASN A 82 -26.19 -2.77 9.11
N ARG A 83 -26.40 -3.19 7.85
CA ARG A 83 -27.73 -3.40 7.24
C ARG A 83 -28.20 -4.85 7.25
N ASN A 84 -27.38 -5.82 7.68
CA ASN A 84 -27.65 -7.26 7.53
C ASN A 84 -28.37 -7.92 8.72
N LEU A 85 -29.48 -7.31 9.18
CA LEU A 85 -30.55 -8.05 9.88
C LEU A 85 -31.92 -7.91 9.20
N ARG A 86 -31.99 -7.39 7.97
CA ARG A 86 -33.24 -7.38 7.21
C ARG A 86 -33.04 -8.03 5.86
N ARG A 87 -33.24 -9.35 5.84
CA ARG A 87 -33.87 -10.16 4.78
C ARG A 87 -33.27 -11.57 4.78
N ARG A 88 -33.78 -12.40 5.67
CA ARG A 88 -34.18 -13.76 5.28
C ARG A 88 -35.64 -13.89 5.69
N SER A 89 -36.46 -14.11 4.66
CA SER A 89 -37.89 -14.42 4.70
C SER A 89 -38.17 -15.61 5.59
#